data_AF-A0A3D4XAR0-F1
#
_entry.id   AF-A0A3D4XAR0-F1
#
_cell.length_a   1.000
_cell.length_b   1.000
_cell.length_c   1.000
_cell.angle_alpha   90.00
_cell.angle_beta   90.00
_cell.angle_gamma   90.00
#
_symmetry.space_group_name_H-M   'P 1'
#
loop_
_entity.id
_entity.type
_entity.pdbx_description
1 polymer ?
#
loop_
_entity_poly.entity_id
_entity_poly.type
_entity_poly.pdbx_seq_one_letter_code
_entity_poly.pdbx_strand_id
1 'polypeptide(L)' 'MKFGRTYNFSAGPAMMPEPVLEEIAAEMMNYRESGMCVME' A
#
# COMPACT_ATOMS: atom_id res chain seq x y z
N MET A 1 5.88 -12.78 -9.31
CA MET A 1 5.78 -11.75 -8.26
C MET A 1 6.16 -10.43 -8.91
N LYS A 2 5.26 -9.44 -8.94
CA LYS A 2 5.57 -8.14 -9.56
C LYS A 2 6.75 -7.53 -8.79
N PHE A 3 7.67 -6.89 -9.50
CA PHE A 3 8.84 -6.21 -8.91
C PHE A 3 9.89 -7.07 -8.17
N GLY A 4 9.82 -8.41 -8.20
CA GLY A 4 10.85 -9.26 -7.58
C GLY A 4 11.04 -9.02 -6.07
N ARG A 5 9.93 -8.79 -5.34
CA ARG A 5 9.94 -8.39 -3.93
C ARG A 5 10.65 -9.41 -3.03
N THR A 6 11.49 -8.90 -2.12
CA THR A 6 12.17 -9.70 -1.08
C THR A 6 11.20 -10.17 0.00
N TYR A 7 11.49 -11.33 0.60
CA TYR A 7 10.76 -11.81 1.78
C TYR A 7 11.06 -10.94 3.00
N ASN A 8 10.03 -10.31 3.54
CA ASN A 8 10.07 -9.49 4.73
C ASN A 8 9.49 -10.27 5.92
N PHE A 9 10.36 -10.71 6.84
CA PHE A 9 10.02 -11.44 8.07
C PHE A 9 10.09 -10.56 9.32
N SER A 10 9.99 -9.24 9.17
CA SER A 10 10.04 -8.30 10.29
C SER A 10 8.91 -8.55 11.28
N ALA A 11 9.21 -8.45 12.58
CA ALA A 11 8.23 -8.64 13.65
C ALA A 11 7.24 -7.46 13.78
N GLY A 12 7.57 -6.29 13.24
CA GLY A 12 6.71 -5.10 13.26
C GLY A 12 7.46 -3.80 12.95
N PRO A 13 6.92 -2.92 12.08
CA PRO A 13 5.80 -3.17 11.16
C PRO A 13 6.12 -4.32 10.17
N ALA A 14 5.09 -5.05 9.75
CA ALA A 14 5.22 -6.30 8.98
C ALA A 14 4.94 -6.10 7.48
N MET A 15 5.12 -7.18 6.69
CA MET A 15 4.81 -7.16 5.27
C MET A 15 3.32 -6.90 5.02
N MET A 16 3.02 -6.00 4.09
CA MET A 16 1.67 -5.76 3.56
C MET A 16 1.48 -6.47 2.21
N PRO A 17 0.29 -7.04 1.92
CA PRO A 17 0.01 -7.64 0.61
C PRO A 17 0.17 -6.66 -0.55
N GLU A 18 0.67 -7.15 -1.68
CA GLU A 18 0.81 -6.37 -2.92
C GLU A 18 -0.47 -5.64 -3.36
N PRO A 19 -1.66 -6.27 -3.44
CA PRO A 19 -2.87 -5.57 -3.90
C PRO A 19 -3.26 -4.39 -3.00
N VAL A 20 -2.99 -4.46 -1.69
CA VAL A 20 -3.28 -3.36 -0.76
C VAL A 20 -2.34 -2.18 -0.99
N LEU A 21 -1.05 -2.46 -1.20
CA LEU A 21 -0.08 -1.40 -1.54
C LEU A 21 -0.41 -0.73 -2.87
N GLU A 22 -0.91 -1.49 -3.84
CA GLU A 22 -1.32 -0.95 -5.15
C GLU A 22 -2.56 -0.07 -5.04
N GLU A 23 -3.57 -0.47 -4.25
CA GLU A 23 -4.75 0.35 -3.96
C GLU A 23 -4.36 1.66 -3.26
N ILE A 24 -3.54 1.59 -2.21
CA ILE A 24 -3.05 2.78 -1.49
C ILE A 24 -2.27 3.71 -2.44
N ALA A 25 -1.43 3.16 -3.31
CA ALA A 25 -0.67 3.96 -4.27
C ALA A 25 -1.58 4.66 -5.29
N ALA A 26 -2.64 3.99 -5.75
CA ALA A 26 -3.61 4.55 -6.70
C ALA A 26 -4.47 5.66 -6.06
N GLU A 27 -4.79 5.53 -4.78
CA GLU A 27 -5.69 6.44 -4.05
C GLU A 27 -4.95 7.47 -3.18
N MET A 28 -3.63 7.56 -3.28
CA MET A 28 -2.78 8.38 -2.40
C MET A 28 -3.29 9.81 -2.22
N MET A 29 -3.66 10.49 -3.30
CA MET A 29 -4.04 11.90 -3.27
C MET A 29 -5.56 12.14 -3.20
N ASN A 30 -6.36 11.12 -3.50
CA ASN A 30 -7.81 11.26 -3.60
C ASN A 30 -8.47 9.91 -3.33
N TYR A 31 -8.64 9.61 -2.04
CA TYR A 31 -9.31 8.41 -1.59
C TYR A 31 -10.76 8.42 -2.02
N ARG A 32 -11.17 7.47 -2.87
CA ARG A 32 -12.55 7.30 -3.34
C ARG A 32 -13.26 8.61 -3.73
N GLU A 33 -12.57 9.48 -4.44
CA GLU A 33 -13.10 10.78 -4.91
C GLU A 33 -13.51 11.76 -3.79
N SER A 34 -13.04 11.55 -2.56
CA SER A 34 -13.34 12.41 -1.41
C SER A 34 -12.59 13.75 -1.42
N GLY A 35 -11.55 13.88 -2.24
CA GLY A 35 -10.63 15.02 -2.22
C GLY A 35 -9.60 14.97 -1.08
N MET A 36 -9.53 13.88 -0.32
CA MET A 36 -8.62 13.68 0.82
C MET A 36 -7.59 12.57 0.54
N CYS A 37 -6.46 12.63 1.23
CA CYS A 37 -5.40 11.62 1.17
C CYS A 37 -5.83 10.31 1.86
N VAL A 38 -5.47 9.15 1.32
CA VAL A 38 -5.76 7.84 1.95
C VAL A 38 -5.03 7.62 3.29
N MET A 39 -3.99 8.42 3.57
CA MET A 39 -3.22 8.34 4.82
C MET A 39 -3.78 9.21 5.95
N GLU A 40 -4.79 10.04 5.67
CA GLU A 40 -5.44 10.92 6.65
C GLU A 40 -6.53 10.16 7.43
#